data_AF-A0A392TIW3-F1
#
_entry.id   AF-A0A392TIW3-F1
#
_cell.length_a   1.000
_cell.length_b   1.000
_cell.length_c   1.000
_cell.angle_alpha   90.00
_cell.angle_beta   90.00
_cell.angle_gamma   90.00
#
_symmetry.space_group_name_H-M   'P 1'
#
loop_
_entity.id
_entity.type
_entity.pdbx_description
1 polymer ?
#
loop_
_entity_poly.entity_id
_entity_poly.type
_entity_poly.pdbx_seq_one_letter_code
_entity_poly.pdbx_strand_id
1 'polypeptide(L)' 'MSWPVFIEPPPEQEVGPHPKLVNEDNPPKFKTKKYKDYAY' A
#
# COMPACT_ATOMS: atom_id res chain seq x y z
N MET A 1 -28.83 4.92 -7.06
CA MET A 1 -27.73 4.25 -7.79
C MET A 1 -26.42 4.76 -7.22
N SER A 2 -25.47 3.89 -6.89
CA SER A 2 -24.11 4.30 -6.52
C SER A 2 -23.15 3.95 -7.66
N TRP A 3 -22.19 4.85 -7.92
CA TRP A 3 -21.12 4.63 -8.88
C TRP A 3 -19.79 4.69 -8.13
N PRO A 4 -19.16 3.54 -7.81
CA PRO A 4 -17.87 3.55 -7.16
C PRO A 4 -16.77 3.91 -8.15
N VAL A 5 -15.90 4.84 -7.77
CA VAL A 5 -14.67 5.15 -8.48
C VAL A 5 -13.52 4.61 -7.64
N PHE A 6 -12.76 3.66 -8.19
CA PHE A 6 -11.59 3.09 -7.54
C PHE A 6 -10.36 3.87 -8.00
N ILE A 7 -9.62 4.43 -7.04
CA ILE A 7 -8.34 5.08 -7.27
C ILE A 7 -7.27 4.13 -6.77
N GLU A 8 -6.55 3.52 -7.70
CA GLU A 8 -5.49 2.57 -7.40
C GLU A 8 -4.11 3.20 -7.61
N PRO A 9 -3.10 2.77 -6.83
CA PRO A 9 -1.72 3.14 -7.11
C PRO A 9 -1.24 2.53 -8.44
N PRO A 10 -0.22 3.14 -9.09
CA PRO A 10 0.42 2.54 -10.25
C PRO A 10 0.93 1.11 -9.97
N PRO A 11 0.86 0.18 -10.92
CA PRO A 11 1.25 -1.23 -10.72
C PRO A 11 2.70 -1.41 -10.24
N GLU A 12 3.61 -0.54 -10.70
CA GLU A 12 5.03 -0.54 -10.35
C GLU A 12 5.32 0.14 -9.01
N GLN A 13 4.34 0.84 -8.44
CA GLN A 13 4.51 1.54 -7.18
C GLN A 13 4.67 0.54 -6.03
N GLU A 14 5.68 0.76 -5.22
CA GLU A 14 5.91 -0.01 -4.00
C GLU A 14 4.93 0.44 -2.91
N VAL A 15 4.11 -0.50 -2.44
CA VAL A 15 3.10 -0.30 -1.41
C VAL A 15 3.59 -0.99 -0.14
N GLY A 16 3.64 -0.22 0.94
CA GLY A 16 4.10 -0.69 2.24
C GLY A 16 3.74 0.30 3.35
N PRO A 17 4.14 0.01 4.59
CA PRO A 17 3.95 0.92 5.71
C PRO A 17 4.59 2.28 5.39
N HIS A 18 3.80 3.35 5.53
CA HIS A 18 4.30 4.69 5.25
C HIS A 18 5.46 5.01 6.19
N PRO A 19 6.62 5.51 5.71
CA PRO A 19 7.83 5.66 6.52
C PRO A 19 7.64 6.59 7.72
N LYS A 20 6.74 7.58 7.63
CA LYS A 20 6.37 8.46 8.75
C LYS A 20 5.55 7.78 9.86
N LEU A 21 5.02 6.58 9.62
CA LEU A 21 4.19 5.81 10.56
C LEU A 21 4.95 4.63 11.17
N VAL A 22 6.18 4.37 10.72
CA VAL A 22 7.05 3.33 11.26
C VAL A 22 7.96 3.98 12.30
N ASN A 23 7.88 3.51 13.54
CA ASN A 23 8.75 3.93 14.63
C ASN A 23 9.08 2.72 15.53
N GLU A 24 9.90 2.93 16.56
CA GLU A 24 10.32 1.85 17.47
C GLU A 24 9.13 1.20 18.21
N ASP A 25 8.09 1.99 18.50
CA ASP A 25 6.85 1.51 19.14
C ASP A 25 5.85 0.88 18.15
N ASN A 26 5.97 1.17 16.86
CA ASN A 26 5.10 0.70 15.78
C ASN A 26 5.94 0.11 14.65
N PRO A 27 6.47 -1.11 14.85
CA PRO A 27 7.26 -1.78 13.84
C PRO A 27 6.41 -2.05 12.58
N PRO A 28 7.06 -2.12 11.40
CA PRO A 28 6.37 -2.33 10.14
C PRO A 28 5.74 -3.73 10.11
N LYS A 29 4.41 -3.80 10.15
CA LYS A 29 3.65 -5.07 10.12
C LYS A 29 3.61 -5.72 8.75
N PHE A 30 3.79 -4.93 7.70
CA PHE A 30 3.72 -5.37 6.31
C PHE A 30 5.04 -5.09 5.61
N LYS A 31 5.48 -6.02 4.76
CA LYS A 31 6.62 -5.80 3.88
C LYS A 31 6.19 -4.96 2.70
N THR A 32 7.08 -4.08 2.26
CA THR A 32 6.90 -3.33 1.01
C THR A 32 6.91 -4.29 -0.17
N LYS A 33 5.87 -4.25 -1.01
CA LYS A 33 5.72 -5.03 -2.24
C LYS A 33 5.23 -4.13 -3.36
N LYS A 34 5.48 -4.48 -4.63
CA LYS A 34 4.88 -3.73 -5.74
C LYS A 34 3.36 -3.96 -5.75
N TYR A 35 2.59 -2.93 -6.10
CA TYR A 35 1.13 -3.03 -6.14
C TYR A 35 0.68 -4.19 -7.04
N LYS A 36 1.34 -4.38 -8.19
CA LYS A 36 1.07 -5.50 -9.09
C LYS A 36 1.25 -6.88 -8.46
N ASP A 37 2.23 -7.04 -7.56
CA ASP A 37 2.52 -8.33 -6.90
C ASP A 37 1.56 -8.58 -5.72
N TYR A 38 0.71 -7.61 -5.39
CA TYR A 38 -0.33 -7.67 -4.38
C TYR A 38 -1.73 -7.85 -5.00
N ALA A 39 -2.00 -7.14 -6.09
CA ALA A 39 -3.31 -7.08 -6.74
C ALA A 39 -3.57 -8.21 -7.76
N TYR A 40 -2.53 -8.83 -8.32
CA TYR A 40 -2.60 -9.88 -9.35
C TYR A 40 -1.82 -11.13 -8.94
#